data_AF-A0A7C1F303-F1
#
_entry.id   AF-A0A7C1F303-F1
#
_cell.length_a   1.000
_cell.length_b   1.000
_cell.length_c   1.000
_cell.angle_alpha   90.00
_cell.angle_beta   90.00
_cell.angle_gamma   90.00
#
_symmetry.space_group_name_H-M   'P 1'
#
loop_
_entity.id
_entity.type
_entity.pdbx_description
1 polymer ?
#
loop_
_entity_poly.entity_id
_entity_poly.type
_entity_poly.pdbx_seq_one_letter_code
_entity_poly.pdbx_strand_id
1 'polypeptide(L)'
;FGQNLIEGLVRLAVFLLYVVLVGLVPDIKRFFAYHGAEHRVINAYEAGVALTPEEVRGFGVLHPRCGTSFILVVLVLSILVFSLVGQDPFWWRLLSRVLFLPLIAGISYEFIRSTAKRQGHPLFRFLAAPGLWLQRLTTREPDDAQVAVALAALKAVLVKDGDPYATEAR
;
A
#
# COMPACT_ATOMS: atom_id res chain seq x y z
N PHE A 1 19.90 -20.11 8.65
CA PHE A 1 19.01 -19.18 9.38
C PHE A 1 19.61 -17.77 9.49
N GLY A 2 20.67 -17.54 10.29
CA GLY A 2 21.21 -16.20 10.53
C GLY A 2 21.65 -15.41 9.29
N GLN A 3 22.38 -16.06 8.36
CA GLN A 3 22.79 -15.45 7.09
C GLN A 3 21.59 -14.99 6.24
N ASN A 4 20.54 -15.81 6.16
CA ASN A 4 19.33 -15.50 5.39
C ASN A 4 18.55 -14.32 5.98
N LEU A 5 18.53 -14.23 7.33
CA LEU A 5 17.90 -13.11 8.01
C LEU A 5 18.65 -11.80 7.75
N ILE A 6 19.99 -11.82 7.84
CA ILE A 6 20.82 -10.65 7.54
C ILE A 6 20.65 -10.22 6.08
N GLU A 7 20.70 -11.15 5.12
CA GLU A 7 20.46 -10.85 3.70
C GLU A 7 19.08 -10.20 3.50
N GLY A 8 18.06 -10.73 4.16
CA GLY A 8 16.71 -10.19 4.14
C GLY A 8 16.64 -8.75 4.67
N LEU A 9 17.26 -8.48 5.82
CA LEU A 9 17.31 -7.15 6.41
C LEU A 9 18.07 -6.15 5.52
N VAL A 10 19.19 -6.56 4.93
CA VAL A 10 19.93 -5.74 3.96
C VAL A 10 19.05 -5.42 2.76
N ARG A 11 18.32 -6.40 2.23
CA ARG A 11 17.39 -6.18 1.10
C ARG A 11 16.27 -5.20 1.45
N LEU A 12 15.71 -5.29 2.65
CA LEU A 12 14.70 -4.34 3.14
C LEU A 12 15.29 -2.93 3.27
N ALA A 13 16.50 -2.80 3.83
CA ALA A 13 17.18 -1.52 3.96
C ALA A 13 17.47 -0.88 2.59
N VAL A 14 17.96 -1.67 1.62
CA VAL A 14 18.19 -1.23 0.24
C VAL A 14 16.88 -0.79 -0.42
N PHE A 15 15.80 -1.54 -0.23
CA PHE A 15 14.47 -1.16 -0.76
C PHE A 15 13.99 0.18 -0.19
N LEU A 16 14.06 0.36 1.14
CA LEU A 16 13.65 1.62 1.78
C LEU A 16 14.53 2.79 1.33
N LEU A 17 15.85 2.60 1.28
CA LEU A 17 16.78 3.61 0.80
C LEU A 17 16.48 3.99 -0.65
N TYR A 18 16.24 3.00 -1.51
CA TYR A 18 15.86 3.23 -2.91
C TYR A 18 14.60 4.09 -3.01
N VAL A 19 13.53 3.73 -2.29
CA VAL A 19 12.26 4.49 -2.28
C VAL A 19 12.49 5.94 -1.84
N VAL A 20 13.29 6.16 -0.80
CA VAL A 20 13.64 7.51 -0.33
C VAL A 20 14.36 8.28 -1.43
N LEU A 21 15.40 7.70 -2.04
CA LEU A 21 16.22 8.37 -3.05
C LEU A 21 15.42 8.73 -4.30
N VAL A 22 14.63 7.80 -4.84
CA VAL A 22 13.79 8.10 -6.03
C VAL A 22 12.70 9.10 -5.71
N GLY A 23 12.18 9.08 -4.47
CA GLY A 23 11.22 10.07 -3.97
C GLY A 23 11.78 11.49 -3.88
N LEU A 24 13.09 11.71 -4.08
CA LEU A 24 13.67 13.05 -4.17
C LEU A 24 13.51 13.66 -5.57
N VAL A 25 13.33 12.84 -6.60
CA VAL A 25 13.19 13.25 -8.01
C VAL A 25 11.85 14.00 -8.21
N PRO A 26 11.83 15.19 -8.83
CA PRO A 26 10.62 16.01 -8.97
C PRO A 26 9.42 15.28 -9.58
N ASP A 27 9.63 14.52 -10.65
CA ASP A 27 8.56 13.78 -11.32
C ASP A 27 7.98 12.67 -10.43
N ILE A 28 8.84 12.00 -9.64
CA ILE A 28 8.41 10.97 -8.69
C ILE A 28 7.65 11.60 -7.52
N LYS A 29 8.07 12.78 -7.04
CA LYS A 29 7.30 13.54 -6.03
C LYS A 29 5.90 13.86 -6.54
N ARG A 30 5.78 14.28 -7.80
CA ARG A 30 4.49 14.54 -8.44
C ARG A 30 3.66 13.27 -8.55
N PHE A 31 4.26 12.13 -8.91
CA PHE A 31 3.59 10.83 -8.91
C PHE A 31 3.08 10.43 -7.51
N PHE A 32 3.89 10.62 -6.47
CA PHE A 32 3.48 10.37 -5.09
C PHE A 32 2.35 11.32 -4.62
N ALA A 33 2.26 12.53 -5.18
CA ALA A 33 1.13 13.42 -4.93
C ALA A 33 -0.17 12.89 -5.59
N TYR A 34 -0.11 12.36 -6.83
CA TYR A 34 -1.27 11.67 -7.42
C TYR A 34 -1.71 10.45 -6.60
N HIS A 35 -0.76 9.68 -6.06
CA HIS A 35 -1.07 8.58 -5.15
C HIS A 35 -1.72 9.08 -3.84
N GLY A 36 -1.27 10.23 -3.32
CA GLY A 36 -1.94 10.90 -2.19
C GLY A 36 -3.37 11.33 -2.53
N ALA A 37 -3.62 11.83 -3.75
CA ALA A 37 -4.95 12.20 -4.23
C ALA A 37 -5.89 10.99 -4.29
N GLU A 38 -5.41 9.85 -4.79
CA GLU A 38 -6.17 8.59 -4.81
C GLU A 38 -6.63 8.22 -3.38
N HIS A 39 -5.69 8.16 -2.43
CA HIS A 39 -6.02 7.83 -1.05
C HIS A 39 -7.00 8.80 -0.42
N ARG A 40 -6.84 10.09 -0.68
CA ARG A 40 -7.73 11.12 -0.17
C ARG A 40 -9.16 10.94 -0.69
N VAL A 41 -9.31 10.69 -1.99
CA VAL A 41 -10.62 10.47 -2.63
C VAL A 41 -11.27 9.17 -2.17
N ILE A 42 -10.50 8.08 -2.04
CA ILE A 42 -10.99 6.80 -1.52
C ILE A 42 -11.44 6.96 -0.06
N ASN A 43 -10.65 7.65 0.78
CA ASN A 43 -11.03 7.93 2.18
C ASN A 43 -12.36 8.69 2.27
N ALA A 44 -12.59 9.67 1.39
CA ALA A 44 -13.85 10.42 1.34
C ALA A 44 -15.03 9.53 0.91
N TYR A 45 -14.85 8.72 -0.12
CA TYR A 45 -15.85 7.75 -0.57
C TYR A 45 -16.22 6.76 0.53
N GLU A 46 -15.22 6.20 1.23
CA GLU A 46 -15.44 5.25 2.32
C GLU A 46 -16.10 5.89 3.55
N ALA A 47 -15.93 7.20 3.75
CA ALA A 47 -16.60 7.96 4.79
C ALA A 47 -18.06 8.32 4.44
N GLY A 48 -18.50 8.07 3.21
CA GLY A 48 -19.87 8.31 2.81
C GLY A 48 -20.20 9.79 2.53
N VAL A 49 -19.20 10.63 2.27
CA VAL A 49 -19.40 12.06 1.99
C VAL A 49 -19.52 12.35 0.49
N ALA A 50 -20.01 13.54 0.14
CA ALA A 50 -20.09 13.98 -1.25
C ALA A 50 -18.72 13.99 -1.93
N LEU A 51 -18.65 13.52 -3.18
CA LEU A 51 -17.40 13.43 -3.95
C LEU A 51 -17.12 14.75 -4.70
N THR A 52 -17.03 15.82 -3.91
CA THR A 52 -16.69 17.18 -4.33
C THR A 52 -15.26 17.54 -3.88
N PRO A 53 -14.54 18.41 -4.61
CA PRO A 53 -13.20 18.84 -4.20
C PRO A 53 -13.14 19.40 -2.77
N GLU A 54 -14.18 20.12 -2.34
CA GLU A 54 -14.27 20.78 -1.04
C GLU A 54 -14.31 19.76 0.12
N GLU A 55 -15.19 18.75 0.03
CA GLU A 55 -15.33 17.71 1.05
C GLU A 55 -14.08 16.81 1.11
N VAL A 56 -13.55 16.47 -0.06
CA VAL A 56 -12.40 15.56 -0.20
C VAL A 56 -11.12 16.14 0.42
N ARG A 57 -10.94 17.47 0.42
CA ARG A 57 -9.77 18.14 1.01
C ARG A 57 -9.57 17.82 2.50
N GLY A 58 -10.63 17.50 3.24
CA GLY A 58 -10.56 17.16 4.66
C GLY A 58 -9.91 15.81 4.96
N PHE A 59 -9.70 14.94 3.96
CA PHE A 59 -9.23 13.58 4.16
C PHE A 59 -7.70 13.44 4.02
N GLY A 60 -7.15 12.47 4.75
CA GLY A 60 -5.71 12.19 4.74
C GLY A 60 -5.23 11.45 3.49
N VAL A 61 -3.92 11.50 3.27
CA VAL A 61 -3.22 10.80 2.16
C VAL A 61 -2.73 9.39 2.51
N LEU A 62 -3.13 8.87 3.67
CA LEU A 62 -2.77 7.53 4.14
C LEU A 62 -4.01 6.65 4.13
N HIS A 63 -3.86 5.40 3.70
CA HIS A 63 -4.96 4.45 3.59
C HIS A 63 -4.53 3.06 4.07
N PRO A 64 -5.25 2.40 4.99
CA PRO A 64 -4.83 1.12 5.57
C PRO A 64 -4.80 -0.03 4.55
N ARG A 65 -5.48 0.11 3.40
CA ARG A 65 -5.57 -0.93 2.36
C ARG A 65 -4.70 -0.67 1.12
N CYS A 66 -3.70 0.21 1.21
CA CYS A 66 -2.85 0.54 0.07
C CYS A 66 -1.95 -0.64 -0.36
N GLY A 67 -1.74 -0.79 -1.67
CA GLY A 67 -0.81 -1.75 -2.26
C GLY A 67 0.66 -1.56 -1.85
N THR A 68 1.08 -0.35 -1.49
CA THR A 68 2.44 -0.11 -0.96
C THR A 68 2.65 -0.78 0.40
N SER A 69 1.66 -0.74 1.29
CA SER A 69 1.67 -1.52 2.54
C SER A 69 1.72 -3.01 2.25
N PHE A 70 0.98 -3.49 1.24
CA PHE A 70 1.00 -4.89 0.83
C PHE A 70 2.41 -5.34 0.39
N ILE A 71 3.11 -4.55 -0.43
CA ILE A 71 4.49 -4.86 -0.85
C ILE A 71 5.43 -4.98 0.35
N LEU A 72 5.32 -4.08 1.33
CA LEU A 72 6.14 -4.18 2.56
C LEU A 72 5.88 -5.48 3.32
N VAL A 73 4.60 -5.83 3.50
CA VAL A 73 4.21 -7.07 4.19
C VAL A 73 4.73 -8.30 3.43
N VAL A 74 4.60 -8.33 2.10
CA VAL A 74 5.15 -9.39 1.25
C VAL A 74 6.66 -9.51 1.43
N LEU A 75 7.39 -8.40 1.46
CA LEU A 75 8.85 -8.41 1.65
C LEU A 75 9.23 -8.96 3.02
N VAL A 76 8.61 -8.47 4.10
CA VAL A 76 8.88 -8.93 5.47
C VAL A 76 8.54 -10.41 5.62
N LEU A 77 7.37 -10.84 5.16
CA LEU A 77 6.97 -12.25 5.20
C LEU A 77 7.90 -13.13 4.36
N SER A 78 8.35 -12.65 3.19
CA SER A 78 9.34 -13.36 2.38
C SER A 78 10.65 -13.59 3.14
N ILE A 79 11.14 -12.57 3.85
CA ILE A 79 12.35 -12.69 4.68
C ILE A 79 12.15 -13.77 5.74
N LEU A 80 11.02 -13.75 6.46
CA LEU A 80 10.73 -14.73 7.50
C LEU A 80 10.62 -16.14 6.94
N VAL A 81 9.84 -16.35 5.88
CA VAL A 81 9.63 -17.66 5.26
C VAL A 81 10.94 -18.21 4.69
N PHE A 82 11.65 -17.45 3.86
CA PHE A 82 12.90 -17.92 3.25
C PHE A 82 14.09 -17.97 4.23
N SER A 83 13.97 -17.38 5.43
CA SER A 83 14.98 -17.59 6.48
C SER A 83 14.92 -19.02 7.06
N LEU A 84 13.74 -19.63 7.04
CA LEU A 84 13.46 -20.99 7.53
C LEU A 84 13.63 -22.05 6.45
N VAL A 85 13.38 -21.71 5.18
CA VAL A 85 13.56 -22.62 4.05
C VAL A 85 15.04 -22.69 3.66
N GLY A 86 15.57 -23.92 3.54
CA GLY A 86 16.94 -24.16 3.08
C GLY A 86 17.20 -23.61 1.67
N GLN A 87 18.44 -23.17 1.41
CA GLN A 87 18.81 -22.51 0.15
C GLN A 87 19.57 -23.38 -0.84
N ASP A 88 19.97 -24.59 -0.43
CA ASP A 88 20.72 -25.51 -1.29
C ASP A 88 19.91 -26.77 -1.58
N PRO A 89 19.99 -27.31 -2.81
CA PRO A 89 20.74 -26.80 -3.97
C PRO A 89 20.07 -25.61 -4.67
N PHE A 90 20.77 -24.95 -5.60
CA PHE A 90 20.29 -23.79 -6.37
C PHE A 90 18.85 -23.94 -6.92
N TRP A 91 18.53 -25.10 -7.49
CA TRP A 91 17.21 -25.36 -8.07
C TRP A 91 16.09 -25.32 -7.03
N TRP A 92 16.35 -25.81 -5.81
CA TRP A 92 15.39 -25.73 -4.71
C TRP A 92 15.16 -24.29 -4.29
N ARG A 93 16.21 -23.46 -4.24
CA ARG A 93 16.08 -22.03 -3.95
C ARG A 93 15.24 -21.29 -4.98
N LEU A 94 15.38 -21.62 -6.26
CA LEU A 94 14.57 -21.01 -7.31
C LEU A 94 13.10 -21.49 -7.23
N LEU A 95 12.91 -22.80 -7.12
CA LEU A 95 11.58 -23.41 -7.11
C LEU A 95 10.77 -22.99 -5.87
N SER A 96 11.40 -22.99 -4.70
CA SER A 96 10.76 -22.53 -3.45
C SER A 96 10.26 -21.09 -3.58
N ARG A 97 11.01 -20.19 -4.20
CA ARG A 97 10.56 -18.80 -4.38
C ARG A 97 9.29 -18.69 -5.22
N VAL A 98 9.19 -19.47 -6.29
CA VAL A 98 8.00 -19.48 -7.16
C VAL A 98 6.82 -20.15 -6.43
N LEU A 99 7.07 -21.28 -5.77
CA LEU A 99 6.04 -22.05 -5.08
C LEU A 99 5.45 -21.33 -3.88
N PHE A 100 6.28 -20.62 -3.10
CA PHE A 100 5.83 -19.88 -1.91
C PHE A 100 5.25 -18.51 -2.24
N LEU A 101 5.34 -18.02 -3.49
CA LEU A 101 4.82 -16.70 -3.87
C LEU A 101 3.29 -16.58 -3.63
N PRO A 102 2.44 -17.53 -4.08
CA PRO A 102 1.00 -17.48 -3.79
C PRO A 102 0.68 -17.54 -2.30
N LEU A 103 1.43 -18.36 -1.54
CA LEU A 103 1.25 -18.48 -0.09
C LEU A 103 1.55 -17.15 0.60
N ILE A 104 2.71 -16.54 0.31
CA ILE A 104 3.13 -15.27 0.89
C ILE A 104 2.15 -14.16 0.50
N ALA A 105 1.71 -14.11 -0.77
CA ALA A 105 0.73 -13.13 -1.24
C ALA A 105 -0.62 -13.29 -0.52
N GLY A 106 -1.12 -14.52 -0.37
CA GLY A 106 -2.37 -14.81 0.34
C GLY A 106 -2.32 -14.41 1.82
N ILE A 107 -1.24 -14.77 2.52
CA ILE A 107 -1.05 -14.37 3.93
C ILE A 107 -0.93 -12.85 4.05
N SER A 108 -0.20 -12.20 3.14
CA SER A 108 -0.05 -10.74 3.12
C SER A 108 -1.40 -10.03 2.92
N TYR A 109 -2.24 -10.56 2.02
CA TYR A 109 -3.57 -10.03 1.76
C TYR A 109 -4.46 -10.14 3.01
N GLU A 110 -4.53 -11.31 3.63
CA GLU A 110 -5.34 -11.49 4.83
C GLU A 110 -4.82 -10.67 6.03
N PHE A 111 -3.50 -10.48 6.13
CA PHE A 111 -2.89 -9.60 7.14
C PHE A 111 -3.32 -8.13 6.95
N ILE A 112 -3.19 -7.59 5.73
CA ILE A 112 -3.62 -6.22 5.41
C ILE A 112 -5.13 -6.06 5.60
N ARG A 113 -5.93 -7.02 5.11
CA ARG A 113 -7.39 -7.02 5.28
C ARG A 113 -7.79 -7.04 6.75
N SER A 114 -7.11 -7.84 7.58
CA SER A 114 -7.40 -7.96 9.01
C SER A 114 -7.03 -6.70 9.78
N THR A 115 -5.86 -6.12 9.49
CA THR A 115 -5.42 -4.87 10.12
C THR A 115 -6.31 -3.70 9.73
N ALA A 116 -6.75 -3.60 8.46
CA ALA A 116 -7.69 -2.59 8.01
C ALA A 116 -9.07 -2.70 8.70
N LYS A 117 -9.60 -3.92 8.87
CA LYS A 117 -10.90 -4.13 9.55
C LYS A 117 -10.89 -3.82 11.04
N ARG A 118 -9.73 -3.85 11.71
CA ARG A 118 -9.61 -3.80 13.17
C ARG A 118 -8.78 -2.61 13.67
N GLN A 119 -8.76 -1.50 12.94
CA GLN A 119 -7.98 -0.30 13.27
C GLN A 119 -8.29 0.29 14.67
N GLY A 120 -9.49 0.04 15.21
CA GLY A 120 -9.86 0.47 16.56
C GLY A 120 -9.11 -0.23 17.70
N HIS A 121 -8.51 -1.39 17.44
CA HIS A 121 -7.78 -2.15 18.46
C HIS A 121 -6.27 -1.83 18.41
N PRO A 122 -5.62 -1.50 19.54
CA PRO A 122 -4.24 -0.98 19.57
C PRO A 122 -3.22 -1.93 18.92
N LEU A 123 -3.38 -3.24 19.11
CA LEU A 123 -2.52 -4.23 18.47
C LEU A 123 -2.56 -4.15 16.93
N PHE A 124 -3.75 -4.06 16.33
CA PHE A 124 -3.88 -4.02 14.87
C PHE A 124 -3.40 -2.69 14.30
N ARG A 125 -3.54 -1.60 15.07
CA ARG A 125 -2.95 -0.29 14.74
C ARG A 125 -1.42 -0.35 14.75
N PHE A 126 -0.83 -1.00 15.76
CA PHE A 126 0.62 -1.22 15.81
C PHE A 126 1.12 -2.06 14.63
N LEU A 127 0.42 -3.16 14.32
CA LEU A 127 0.75 -4.03 13.19
C LEU A 127 0.63 -3.32 11.82
N ALA A 128 -0.31 -2.39 11.67
CA ALA A 128 -0.47 -1.58 10.45
C ALA A 128 0.57 -0.46 10.31
N ALA A 129 1.18 -0.02 11.42
CA ALA A 129 2.01 1.18 11.46
C ALA A 129 3.20 1.15 10.48
N PRO A 130 3.96 0.04 10.31
CA PRO A 130 5.06 0.00 9.36
C PRO A 130 4.61 0.27 7.91
N GLY A 131 3.46 -0.25 7.50
CA GLY A 131 2.89 0.00 6.18
C GLY A 131 2.50 1.47 5.99
N LEU A 132 1.89 2.07 7.01
CA LEU A 132 1.56 3.51 6.99
C LEU A 132 2.82 4.40 6.99
N TRP A 133 3.92 3.97 7.61
CA TRP A 133 5.20 4.68 7.54
C TRP A 133 5.80 4.62 6.14
N LEU A 134 5.75 3.47 5.47
CA LEU A 134 6.18 3.38 4.07
C LEU A 134 5.34 4.30 3.17
N GLN A 135 4.03 4.36 3.40
CA GLN A 135 3.18 5.29 2.66
C GLN A 135 3.62 6.74 2.79
N ARG A 136 4.10 7.19 3.96
CA ARG A 136 4.64 8.55 4.12
C ARG A 136 5.86 8.84 3.23
N LEU A 137 6.55 7.80 2.76
CA LEU A 137 7.64 7.93 1.79
C LEU A 137 7.12 7.98 0.35
N THR A 138 5.99 7.31 0.08
CA THR A 138 5.41 7.11 -1.27
C THR A 138 4.14 7.91 -1.54
N THR A 139 3.72 8.80 -0.64
CA THR A 139 2.61 9.72 -0.83
C THR A 139 3.07 11.15 -0.55
N ARG A 140 2.41 12.12 -1.19
CA ARG A 140 2.61 13.55 -0.98
C ARG A 140 1.25 14.24 -0.97
N GLU A 141 1.25 15.46 -0.44
CA GLU A 141 0.06 16.30 -0.44
C GLU A 141 -0.29 16.68 -1.90
N PRO A 142 -1.51 16.34 -2.37
CA PRO A 142 -1.92 16.65 -3.74
C PRO A 142 -2.41 18.09 -3.88
N ASP A 143 -2.25 18.63 -5.09
CA ASP A 143 -2.96 19.85 -5.49
C ASP A 143 -4.40 19.55 -5.97
N ASP A 144 -5.19 20.60 -6.18
CA ASP A 144 -6.60 20.49 -6.60
C ASP A 144 -6.76 19.80 -7.96
N ALA A 145 -5.82 19.99 -8.89
CA ALA A 145 -5.87 19.36 -10.20
C ALA A 145 -5.65 17.84 -10.08
N GLN A 146 -4.76 17.41 -9.19
CA GLN A 146 -4.53 16.00 -8.89
C GLN A 146 -5.74 15.36 -8.20
N VAL A 147 -6.39 16.09 -7.27
CA VAL A 147 -7.64 15.65 -6.65
C VAL A 147 -8.76 15.51 -7.69
N ALA A 148 -8.89 16.44 -8.63
CA ALA A 148 -9.88 16.37 -9.70
C ALA A 148 -9.68 15.13 -10.60
N VAL A 149 -8.43 14.80 -10.93
CA VAL A 149 -8.09 13.58 -11.68
C VAL A 149 -8.47 12.33 -10.90
N ALA A 150 -8.12 12.26 -9.61
CA ALA A 150 -8.47 11.12 -8.76
C ALA A 150 -9.99 10.95 -8.60
N LEU A 151 -10.73 12.05 -8.46
CA LEU A 151 -12.19 12.06 -8.44
C LEU A 151 -12.80 11.54 -9.75
N ALA A 152 -12.30 12.02 -10.89
CA ALA A 152 -12.77 11.57 -12.19
C ALA A 152 -12.50 10.06 -12.39
N ALA A 153 -11.30 9.60 -12.00
CA ALA A 153 -10.94 8.19 -12.05
C ALA A 153 -11.83 7.32 -11.16
N LEU A 154 -12.07 7.73 -9.90
CA LEU A 154 -12.96 7.00 -9.00
C LEU A 154 -14.39 6.95 -9.55
N LYS A 155 -14.95 8.10 -9.99
CA LYS A 155 -16.31 8.16 -10.54
C LYS A 155 -16.48 7.23 -11.75
N ALA A 156 -15.47 7.15 -12.62
CA ALA A 156 -15.51 6.23 -13.76
C ALA A 156 -15.58 4.75 -13.33
N VAL A 157 -14.88 4.38 -12.25
CA VAL A 157 -14.97 3.03 -11.66
C VAL A 157 -16.35 2.79 -11.05
N LEU A 158 -16.87 3.73 -10.27
CA LEU A 158 -18.18 3.63 -9.62
C LEU A 158 -19.33 3.49 -10.63
N VAL A 159 -19.29 4.25 -11.73
CA VAL A 159 -20.24 4.11 -12.85
C VAL A 159 -20.22 2.70 -13.43
N LYS A 160 -19.03 2.15 -13.64
CA LYS A 160 -18.85 0.81 -14.20
C LYS A 160 -19.35 -0.29 -13.25
N ASP A 161 -19.15 -0.09 -11.94
CA ASP A 161 -19.55 -1.05 -10.91
C ASP A 161 -21.05 -0.92 -10.55
N GLY A 162 -21.78 0.05 -11.14
CA GLY A 162 -23.19 0.29 -10.86
C GLY A 162 -23.42 0.83 -9.45
N ASP A 163 -22.43 1.49 -8.87
CA ASP A 163 -22.50 2.03 -7.51
C ASP A 163 -23.48 3.23 -7.47
N PRO A 164 -24.37 3.31 -6.47
CA PRO A 164 -25.31 4.43 -6.31
C PRO A 164 -24.66 5.82 -6.32
N TYR A 165 -23.40 5.94 -5.91
CA TYR A 165 -22.63 7.20 -6.00
C TYR A 165 -22.52 7.75 -7.43
N ALA A 166 -22.63 6.90 -8.44
CA ALA A 166 -22.63 7.31 -9.84
C ALA A 166 -23.93 8.03 -10.25
N THR A 167 -25.01 7.80 -9.51
CA THR A 167 -26.36 8.22 -9.88
C THR A 167 -26.84 9.38 -9.01
N GLU A 168 -26.36 9.45 -7.76
CA GLU A 168 -26.59 10.59 -6.88
C GLU A 168 -25.57 11.69 -7.17
N ALA A 169 -26.00 12.74 -7.88
CA ALA A 169 -25.28 14.02 -7.90
C ALA A 169 -25.37 14.70 -6.51
N ARG A 170 -24.72 14.10 -5.50
CA ARG A 170 -24.50 14.69 -4.18
C ARG A 170 -23.13 15.32 -4.08
#